data_AF-A0A960LK42-F1
#
_entry.id   AF-A0A960LK42-F1
#
_cell.length_a   1.000
_cell.length_b   1.000
_cell.length_c   1.000
_cell.angle_alpha   90.00
_cell.angle_beta   90.00
_cell.angle_gamma   90.00
#
_symmetry.space_group_name_H-M   'P 1'
#
loop_
_entity.id
_entity.type
_entity.pdbx_description
1 polymer ?
#
loop_
_entity_poly.entity_id
_entity_poly.type
_entity_poly.pdbx_seq_one_letter_code
_entity_poly.pdbx_strand_id
1 'polypeptide(L)'
;MRDGTLKLSGDPVPGMAEQIEGIVDFDMNGYAAVALKRDGGVILWNTDAGPDRVFQPDRQWLGEVVAARSGFEAGHWWFLRRDGTVGHTGDKKVIIDSAFREPVSAIAPTRVWACFALTLDGQIIHSENPNFTNPLLLEQIPNDRGPFIDLRCGGDCAAAQRPDGSWVAWGSDREKDLALFRELETAGHVRDLRIKGVEGDRVKDGAGNLVIIGIRPEA
;
A
#
# COMPACT_ATOMS: atom_id res chain seq x y z
N MET A 1 24.35 -2.92 7.74
CA MET A 1 23.73 -1.99 6.77
C MET A 1 23.45 -2.77 5.49
N ARG A 2 22.19 -2.81 5.04
CA ARG A 2 21.85 -3.33 3.70
C ARG A 2 22.35 -2.29 2.70
N ASP A 3 23.07 -2.71 1.68
CA ASP A 3 23.70 -1.86 0.66
C ASP A 3 22.71 -1.08 -0.25
N GLY A 4 21.41 -1.11 0.05
CA GLY A 4 20.37 -0.44 -0.73
C GLY A 4 20.07 -1.10 -2.06
N THR A 5 20.60 -2.29 -2.33
CA THR A 5 20.38 -2.98 -3.60
C THR A 5 18.96 -3.56 -3.66
N LEU A 6 18.12 -3.04 -4.58
CA LEU A 6 16.85 -3.66 -4.93
C LEU A 6 17.11 -4.88 -5.82
N LYS A 7 16.63 -6.06 -5.42
CA LYS A 7 16.66 -7.28 -6.23
C LYS A 7 15.25 -7.60 -6.70
N LEU A 8 15.09 -7.72 -8.01
CA LEU A 8 13.84 -8.12 -8.66
C LEU A 8 13.90 -9.61 -8.97
N SER A 9 12.79 -10.32 -8.77
CA SER A 9 12.65 -11.74 -9.09
C SER A 9 11.25 -12.00 -9.64
N GLY A 10 11.10 -12.95 -10.56
CA GLY A 10 9.85 -13.18 -11.31
C GLY A 10 9.98 -12.64 -12.73
N ASP A 11 8.85 -12.23 -13.33
CA ASP A 11 8.78 -11.59 -14.65
C ASP A 11 8.65 -10.07 -14.50
N PRO A 12 9.75 -9.33 -14.23
CA PRO A 12 9.69 -7.89 -14.05
C PRO A 12 9.23 -7.20 -15.33
N VAL A 13 8.60 -6.03 -15.17
CA VAL A 13 8.27 -5.18 -16.32
C VAL A 13 9.57 -4.86 -17.10
N PRO A 14 9.60 -5.05 -18.43
CA PRO A 14 10.78 -4.72 -19.23
C PRO A 14 11.25 -3.28 -18.99
N GLY A 15 12.55 -3.06 -18.81
CA GLY A 15 13.11 -1.73 -18.54
C GLY A 15 13.15 -1.32 -17.05
N MET A 16 12.65 -2.16 -16.15
CA MET A 16 12.60 -1.88 -14.71
C MET A 16 13.97 -1.98 -14.05
N ALA A 17 14.78 -2.98 -14.41
CA ALA A 17 16.09 -3.22 -13.80
C ALA A 17 17.08 -2.08 -14.07
N GLU A 18 16.93 -1.38 -15.19
CA GLU A 18 17.77 -0.26 -15.62
C GLU A 18 17.44 1.04 -14.88
N GLN A 19 16.37 1.08 -14.09
CA GLN A 19 15.83 2.30 -13.49
C GLN A 19 15.81 2.27 -11.95
N ILE A 20 16.55 1.33 -11.34
CA ILE A 20 16.49 1.09 -9.89
C ILE A 20 17.41 1.97 -9.04
N GLU A 21 18.23 2.82 -9.66
CA GLU A 21 19.15 3.69 -8.93
C GLU A 21 18.41 4.78 -8.15
N GLY A 22 18.85 5.02 -6.91
CA GLY A 22 18.32 6.10 -6.07
C GLY A 22 16.92 5.84 -5.48
N ILE A 23 16.39 4.62 -5.63
CA ILE A 23 15.14 4.18 -5.01
C ILE A 23 15.34 4.06 -3.47
N VAL A 24 14.38 4.60 -2.72
CA VAL A 24 14.33 4.52 -1.25
C VAL A 24 13.12 3.74 -0.72
N ASP A 25 12.07 3.60 -1.54
CA ASP A 25 10.92 2.78 -1.23
C ASP A 25 10.34 2.18 -2.52
N PHE A 26 9.68 1.04 -2.40
CA PHE A 26 9.17 0.30 -3.54
C PHE A 26 7.91 -0.47 -3.16
N ASP A 27 6.94 -0.50 -4.07
CA ASP A 27 5.69 -1.20 -3.89
C ASP A 27 5.22 -1.85 -5.19
N MET A 28 4.54 -3.00 -5.11
CA MET A 28 4.04 -3.70 -6.30
C MET A 28 2.72 -4.43 -6.07
N ASN A 29 2.00 -4.72 -7.14
CA ASN A 29 0.88 -5.65 -7.21
C ASN A 29 1.12 -6.64 -8.37
N GLY A 30 0.15 -7.48 -8.72
CA GLY A 30 0.30 -8.47 -9.80
C GLY A 30 0.51 -7.90 -11.21
N TYR A 31 0.22 -6.61 -11.42
CA TYR A 31 0.16 -5.92 -12.71
C TYR A 31 1.01 -4.64 -12.78
N ALA A 32 1.34 -4.05 -11.63
CA ALA A 32 1.93 -2.73 -11.55
C ALA A 32 2.88 -2.57 -10.37
N ALA A 33 3.90 -1.75 -10.56
CA ALA A 33 4.89 -1.39 -9.56
C ALA A 33 5.05 0.13 -9.45
N VAL A 34 5.52 0.58 -8.30
CA VAL A 34 5.95 1.94 -8.05
C VAL A 34 7.22 1.97 -7.25
N ALA A 35 8.13 2.86 -7.62
CA ALA A 35 9.32 3.20 -6.87
C ALA A 35 9.29 4.66 -6.46
N LEU A 36 9.68 4.93 -5.22
CA LEU A 36 9.97 6.26 -4.71
C LEU A 36 11.48 6.48 -4.73
N LYS A 37 11.91 7.59 -5.32
CA LYS A 37 13.29 8.07 -5.31
C LYS A 37 13.55 8.96 -4.10
N ARG A 38 14.82 9.09 -3.74
CA ARG A 38 15.28 9.95 -2.64
C ARG A 38 14.89 11.43 -2.80
N ASP A 39 14.75 11.90 -4.04
CA ASP A 39 14.37 13.28 -4.38
C ASP A 39 12.84 13.50 -4.40
N GLY A 40 12.04 12.51 -3.98
CA GLY A 40 10.58 12.54 -4.04
C GLY A 40 10.00 12.10 -5.39
N GLY A 41 10.82 12.03 -6.45
CA GLY A 41 10.35 11.52 -7.74
C GLY A 41 9.84 10.09 -7.65
N VAL A 42 8.86 9.74 -8.49
CA VAL A 42 8.36 8.36 -8.57
C VAL A 42 8.51 7.80 -9.98
N ILE A 43 8.68 6.48 -10.06
CA ILE A 43 8.61 5.72 -11.31
C ILE A 43 7.48 4.72 -11.16
N LEU A 44 6.61 4.65 -12.16
CA LEU A 44 5.51 3.71 -12.22
C LEU A 44 5.76 2.72 -13.35
N TRP A 45 5.46 1.45 -13.11
CA TRP A 45 5.49 0.41 -14.13
C TRP A 45 4.15 -0.30 -14.19
N ASN A 46 3.67 -0.59 -15.40
CA ASN A 46 2.42 -1.31 -15.62
C ASN A 46 2.60 -2.32 -16.76
N THR A 47 2.18 -3.56 -16.54
CA THR A 47 2.23 -4.64 -17.54
C THR A 47 1.29 -4.40 -18.72
N ASP A 48 0.20 -3.65 -18.50
CA ASP A 48 -0.91 -3.55 -19.44
C ASP A 48 -0.91 -2.25 -20.27
N ALA A 49 0.12 -1.42 -20.09
CA ALA A 49 0.26 -0.11 -20.73
C ALA A 49 0.72 -0.12 -22.21
N GLY A 50 0.75 -1.29 -22.87
CA GLY A 50 1.25 -1.41 -24.23
C GLY A 50 2.77 -1.11 -24.31
N PRO A 51 3.26 -0.30 -25.27
CA PRO A 51 4.69 0.00 -25.40
C PRO A 51 5.22 0.98 -24.33
N ASP A 52 4.35 1.80 -23.73
CA ASP A 52 4.69 2.79 -22.70
C ASP A 52 4.61 2.17 -21.30
N ARG A 53 5.41 1.14 -21.00
CA ARG A 53 5.33 0.39 -19.72
C ARG A 53 5.91 1.13 -18.50
N VAL A 54 6.49 2.31 -18.71
CA VAL A 54 7.15 3.12 -17.69
C VAL A 54 6.55 4.52 -17.72
N PHE A 55 6.12 5.01 -16.57
CA PHE A 55 5.56 6.35 -16.42
C PHE A 55 6.31 7.14 -15.35
N GLN A 56 6.48 8.43 -15.62
CA GLN A 56 6.82 9.43 -14.62
C GLN A 56 5.65 10.41 -14.59
N PRO A 57 4.87 10.47 -13.49
CA PRO A 57 3.80 11.45 -13.39
C PRO A 57 4.36 12.88 -13.44
N ASP A 58 3.49 13.84 -13.75
CA ASP A 58 3.90 15.24 -13.84
C ASP A 58 4.63 15.71 -12.57
N ARG A 59 5.86 16.22 -12.77
CA ARG A 59 6.79 16.57 -11.68
C ARG A 59 6.32 17.71 -10.78
N GLN A 60 5.33 18.49 -11.20
CA GLN A 60 4.87 19.66 -10.44
C GLN A 60 4.37 19.29 -9.04
N TRP A 61 3.92 18.04 -8.83
CA TRP A 61 3.41 17.58 -7.54
C TRP A 61 4.35 16.59 -6.81
N LEU A 62 5.25 15.92 -7.54
CA LEU A 62 5.99 14.76 -7.00
C LEU A 62 7.21 15.09 -6.14
N GLY A 63 7.79 16.30 -6.18
CA GLY A 63 9.05 16.62 -5.50
C GLY A 63 9.05 16.49 -3.96
N GLU A 64 7.90 16.16 -3.36
CA GLU A 64 7.73 16.04 -1.92
C GLU A 64 7.04 14.73 -1.50
N VAL A 65 6.93 13.74 -2.39
CA VAL A 65 6.35 12.44 -2.04
C VAL A 65 7.23 11.72 -1.02
N VAL A 66 6.59 11.19 0.02
CA VAL A 66 7.23 10.44 1.12
C VAL A 66 6.76 8.99 1.20
N ALA A 67 5.64 8.66 0.56
CA ALA A 67 5.22 7.28 0.36
C ALA A 67 4.53 7.12 -0.99
N ALA A 68 4.77 5.99 -1.65
CA ALA A 68 4.13 5.63 -2.91
C ALA A 68 3.69 4.17 -2.87
N ARG A 69 2.45 3.89 -3.22
CA ARG A 69 1.83 2.56 -3.10
C ARG A 69 1.07 2.20 -4.36
N SER A 70 1.22 0.96 -4.82
CA SER A 70 0.37 0.40 -5.86
C SER A 70 -0.99 0.08 -5.27
N GLY A 71 -2.06 0.42 -6.00
CA GLY A 71 -3.39 -0.17 -5.80
C GLY A 71 -3.37 -1.67 -6.11
N PHE A 72 -4.52 -2.32 -6.23
CA PHE A 72 -4.58 -3.75 -6.55
C PHE A 72 -4.72 -4.03 -8.05
N GLU A 73 -5.58 -3.27 -8.72
CA GLU A 73 -5.83 -3.38 -10.15
C GLU A 73 -4.68 -2.79 -10.98
N ALA A 74 -4.60 -3.20 -12.25
CA ALA A 74 -3.62 -2.69 -13.19
C ALA A 74 -3.73 -1.16 -13.33
N GLY A 75 -2.61 -0.47 -13.14
CA GLY A 75 -2.50 0.96 -13.43
C GLY A 75 -3.22 1.87 -12.44
N HIS A 76 -3.10 1.65 -11.14
CA HIS A 76 -3.52 2.64 -10.14
C HIS A 76 -2.48 2.76 -9.02
N TRP A 77 -2.07 3.99 -8.70
CA TRP A 77 -1.07 4.28 -7.69
C TRP A 77 -1.49 5.43 -6.80
N TRP A 78 -1.08 5.36 -5.55
CA TRP A 78 -1.35 6.34 -4.51
C TRP A 78 -0.06 6.91 -3.96
N PHE A 79 -0.10 8.18 -3.61
CA PHE A 79 1.04 8.94 -3.15
C PHE A 79 0.66 9.75 -1.92
N LEU A 80 1.57 9.79 -0.96
CA LEU A 80 1.51 10.69 0.19
C LEU A 80 2.63 11.70 0.08
N ARG A 81 2.29 12.99 0.10
CA ARG A 81 3.27 14.08 0.21
C ARG A 81 3.64 14.36 1.65
N ARG A 82 4.81 14.99 1.82
CA ARG A 82 5.35 15.42 3.12
C ARG A 82 4.42 16.35 3.88
N ASP A 83 3.61 17.15 3.19
CA ASP A 83 2.60 18.02 3.78
C ASP A 83 1.31 17.28 4.22
N GLY A 84 1.25 15.96 4.01
CA GLY A 84 0.10 15.12 4.33
C GLY A 84 -0.97 15.10 3.25
N THR A 85 -0.76 15.74 2.09
CA THR A 85 -1.67 15.67 0.95
C THR A 85 -1.60 14.29 0.29
N VAL A 86 -2.76 13.73 -0.04
CA VAL A 86 -2.87 12.47 -0.78
C VAL A 86 -3.22 12.74 -2.23
N GLY A 87 -2.50 12.09 -3.12
CA GLY A 87 -2.81 12.07 -4.55
C GLY A 87 -2.82 10.65 -5.08
N HIS A 88 -3.49 10.46 -6.20
CA HIS A 88 -3.46 9.21 -6.94
C HIS A 88 -3.34 9.46 -8.44
N THR A 89 -3.01 8.41 -9.17
CA THR A 89 -3.08 8.43 -10.63
C THR A 89 -3.37 7.04 -11.16
N GLY A 90 -4.11 6.97 -12.26
CA GLY A 90 -4.14 5.78 -13.11
C GLY A 90 -3.48 6.00 -14.47
N ASP A 91 -2.87 7.17 -14.68
CA ASP A 91 -2.27 7.59 -15.93
C ASP A 91 -1.01 8.46 -15.68
N LYS A 92 -0.75 9.46 -16.53
CA LYS A 92 0.40 10.36 -16.40
C LYS A 92 0.11 11.57 -15.48
N LYS A 93 -1.15 11.80 -15.09
CA LYS A 93 -1.59 12.98 -14.32
C LYS A 93 -1.98 12.60 -12.91
N VAL A 94 -1.38 13.28 -11.92
CA VAL A 94 -1.78 13.13 -10.52
C VAL A 94 -3.06 13.93 -10.25
N ILE A 95 -4.01 13.28 -9.58
CA ILE A 95 -5.23 13.86 -9.06
C ILE A 95 -5.07 13.95 -7.53
N ILE A 96 -5.36 15.12 -6.96
CA ILE A 96 -5.42 15.31 -5.51
C ILE A 96 -6.80 14.81 -5.06
N ASP A 97 -6.82 13.88 -4.11
CA ASP A 97 -8.05 13.28 -3.63
C ASP A 97 -8.66 14.17 -2.53
N SER A 98 -9.77 14.83 -2.88
CA SER A 98 -10.43 15.80 -2.00
C SER A 98 -11.15 15.18 -0.79
N ALA A 99 -11.25 13.85 -0.72
CA ALA A 99 -11.79 13.18 0.46
C ALA A 99 -10.87 13.37 1.68
N PHE A 100 -9.56 13.47 1.45
CA PHE A 100 -8.57 13.73 2.49
C PHE A 100 -8.41 15.23 2.72
N ARG A 101 -9.36 15.82 3.45
CA ARG A 101 -9.43 17.26 3.71
C ARG A 101 -8.38 17.76 4.70
N GLU A 102 -7.85 16.85 5.53
CA GLU A 102 -6.84 17.13 6.54
C GLU A 102 -5.56 16.34 6.23
N PRO A 103 -4.38 16.84 6.63
CA PRO A 103 -3.11 16.11 6.48
C PRO A 103 -3.15 14.71 7.10
N VAL A 104 -2.60 13.74 6.38
CA VAL A 104 -2.48 12.35 6.84
C VAL A 104 -1.02 11.94 7.00
N SER A 105 -0.78 10.95 7.85
CA SER A 105 0.54 10.38 8.16
C SER A 105 0.85 9.11 7.38
N ALA A 106 -0.17 8.37 6.94
CA ALA A 106 -0.01 7.12 6.20
C ALA A 106 -1.17 6.89 5.22
N ILE A 107 -0.90 6.09 4.19
CA ILE A 107 -1.88 5.65 3.19
C ILE A 107 -1.81 4.13 3.00
N ALA A 108 -2.96 3.51 2.77
CA ALA A 108 -3.11 2.09 2.52
C ALA A 108 -4.14 1.87 1.40
N PRO A 109 -3.70 1.68 0.15
CA PRO A 109 -4.59 1.38 -0.97
C PRO A 109 -5.35 0.07 -0.75
N THR A 110 -6.61 0.06 -1.17
CA THR A 110 -7.49 -1.10 -1.14
C THR A 110 -7.55 -1.78 -2.50
N ARG A 111 -8.29 -2.90 -2.56
CA ARG A 111 -8.56 -3.60 -3.82
C ARG A 111 -9.40 -2.81 -4.82
N VAL A 112 -10.35 -2.03 -4.33
CA VAL A 112 -11.45 -1.46 -5.12
C VAL A 112 -11.25 0.01 -5.45
N TRP A 113 -10.09 0.34 -6.03
CA TRP A 113 -9.73 1.70 -6.47
C TRP A 113 -9.94 2.77 -5.38
N ALA A 114 -9.67 2.43 -4.14
CA ALA A 114 -9.82 3.32 -3.01
C ALA A 114 -8.59 3.24 -2.10
N CYS A 115 -8.52 4.12 -1.12
CA CYS A 115 -7.43 4.20 -0.18
C CYS A 115 -7.98 4.54 1.19
N PHE A 116 -7.48 3.86 2.21
CA PHE A 116 -7.58 4.36 3.57
C PHE A 116 -6.35 5.21 3.90
N ALA A 117 -6.53 6.19 4.77
CA ALA A 117 -5.45 7.02 5.27
C ALA A 117 -5.56 7.18 6.79
N LEU A 118 -4.40 7.36 7.42
CA LEU A 118 -4.28 7.61 8.84
C LEU A 118 -4.04 9.10 9.07
N THR A 119 -4.97 9.79 9.73
CA THR A 119 -4.78 11.20 10.11
C THR A 119 -3.64 11.36 11.12
N LEU A 120 -3.20 12.60 11.38
CA LEU A 120 -2.13 12.86 12.37
C LEU A 120 -2.53 12.54 13.81
N ASP A 121 -3.82 12.52 14.13
CA ASP A 121 -4.37 12.11 15.43
C ASP A 121 -4.73 10.62 15.50
N GLY A 122 -4.38 9.84 14.47
CA GLY A 122 -4.50 8.38 14.48
C GLY A 122 -5.90 7.87 14.18
N GLN A 123 -6.74 8.65 13.50
CA GLN A 123 -8.03 8.24 12.97
C GLN A 123 -7.89 7.72 11.54
N ILE A 124 -8.76 6.78 11.16
CA ILE A 124 -8.80 6.21 9.82
C ILE A 124 -9.90 6.94 9.03
N ILE A 125 -9.50 7.49 7.90
CA ILE A 125 -10.39 8.08 6.89
C ILE A 125 -10.16 7.36 5.56
N HIS A 126 -11.02 7.60 4.58
CA HIS A 126 -10.94 6.91 3.29
C HIS A 126 -11.24 7.84 2.12
N SER A 127 -10.75 7.45 0.94
CA SER A 127 -11.09 8.10 -0.32
C SER A 127 -12.58 7.97 -0.61
N GLU A 128 -13.15 8.98 -1.26
CA GLU A 128 -14.49 8.88 -1.82
C GLU A 128 -14.41 8.11 -3.14
N ASN A 129 -14.87 6.85 -3.16
CA ASN A 129 -15.07 6.10 -4.40
C ASN A 129 -16.52 5.64 -4.52
N PRO A 130 -17.31 6.16 -5.47
CA PRO A 130 -18.71 5.76 -5.64
C PRO A 130 -18.89 4.31 -6.10
N ASN A 131 -17.81 3.69 -6.62
CA ASN A 131 -17.77 2.29 -7.04
C ASN A 131 -17.20 1.36 -5.96
N PHE A 132 -17.08 1.81 -4.71
CA PHE A 132 -16.64 0.94 -3.62
C PHE A 132 -17.66 -0.17 -3.38
N THR A 133 -17.33 -1.38 -3.81
CA THR A 133 -18.29 -2.51 -3.87
C THR A 133 -18.40 -3.30 -2.56
N ASN A 134 -17.53 -3.06 -1.58
CA ASN A 134 -17.50 -3.79 -0.31
C ASN A 134 -17.87 -2.89 0.89
N PRO A 135 -19.16 -2.69 1.20
CA PRO A 135 -19.58 -1.77 2.26
C PRO A 135 -19.01 -2.12 3.65
N LEU A 136 -18.72 -3.40 3.92
CA LEU A 136 -18.21 -3.85 5.23
C LEU A 136 -16.86 -3.21 5.59
N LEU A 137 -16.01 -2.93 4.60
CA LEU A 137 -14.73 -2.27 4.84
C LEU A 137 -14.88 -0.82 5.31
N LEU A 138 -15.98 -0.14 4.94
CA LEU A 138 -16.27 1.23 5.34
C LEU A 138 -17.11 1.29 6.62
N GLU A 139 -18.11 0.42 6.75
CA GLU A 139 -19.03 0.40 7.89
C GLU A 139 -18.35 -0.04 9.20
N GLN A 140 -17.24 -0.76 9.12
CA GLN A 140 -16.53 -1.33 10.27
C GLN A 140 -15.22 -0.61 10.61
N ILE A 141 -14.99 0.60 10.09
CA ILE A 141 -13.79 1.38 10.41
C ILE A 141 -13.72 1.58 11.94
N PRO A 142 -12.64 1.10 12.60
CA PRO A 142 -12.60 0.96 14.05
C PRO A 142 -12.11 2.21 14.78
N ASN A 143 -12.58 3.39 14.39
CA ASN A 143 -12.12 4.66 14.96
C ASN A 143 -12.40 4.78 16.48
N ASP A 144 -13.40 4.06 16.97
CA ASP A 144 -13.71 3.90 18.39
C ASP A 144 -12.66 3.10 19.18
N ARG A 145 -11.75 2.40 18.48
CA ARG A 145 -10.69 1.54 19.04
C ARG A 145 -9.27 2.10 18.83
N GLY A 146 -9.17 3.35 18.36
CA GLY A 146 -7.91 4.09 18.16
C GLY A 146 -7.38 4.76 19.43
N PRO A 147 -6.35 5.62 19.31
CA PRO A 147 -5.67 6.04 18.07
C PRO A 147 -4.77 4.94 17.49
N PHE A 148 -4.52 5.02 16.19
CA PHE A 148 -3.63 4.10 15.46
C PHE A 148 -2.35 4.80 15.00
N ILE A 149 -1.30 4.01 14.74
CA ILE A 149 0.03 4.46 14.30
C ILE A 149 0.50 3.82 12.99
N ASP A 150 -0.17 2.77 12.54
CA ASP A 150 0.08 2.14 11.23
C ASP A 150 -1.24 1.60 10.66
N LEU A 151 -1.29 1.45 9.34
CA LEU A 151 -2.46 1.07 8.58
C LEU A 151 -2.08 0.23 7.36
N ARG A 152 -2.73 -0.93 7.20
CA ARG A 152 -2.48 -1.89 6.12
C ARG A 152 -3.79 -2.40 5.55
N CYS A 153 -3.81 -2.68 4.26
CA CYS A 153 -4.97 -3.22 3.57
C CYS A 153 -4.61 -4.44 2.73
N GLY A 154 -5.48 -5.45 2.78
CA GLY A 154 -5.48 -6.60 1.90
C GLY A 154 -6.57 -6.53 0.84
N GLY A 155 -6.94 -7.69 0.29
CA GLY A 155 -7.95 -7.79 -0.75
C GLY A 155 -9.32 -7.25 -0.29
N ASP A 156 -9.86 -7.82 0.78
CA ASP A 156 -11.17 -7.43 1.32
C ASP A 156 -11.15 -7.18 2.84
N CYS A 157 -9.95 -6.94 3.38
CA CYS A 157 -9.70 -6.72 4.80
C CYS A 157 -8.72 -5.55 5.02
N ALA A 158 -8.71 -5.00 6.22
CA ALA A 158 -7.74 -4.01 6.65
C ALA A 158 -7.34 -4.25 8.12
N ALA A 159 -6.19 -3.71 8.50
CA ALA A 159 -5.67 -3.78 9.85
C ALA A 159 -4.98 -2.47 10.23
N ALA A 160 -5.15 -2.05 11.47
CA ALA A 160 -4.52 -0.86 12.02
C ALA A 160 -3.79 -1.18 13.33
N GLN A 161 -2.59 -0.63 13.50
CA GLN A 161 -1.76 -0.87 14.68
C GLN A 161 -1.99 0.21 15.71
N ARG A 162 -2.17 -0.18 16.98
CA ARG A 162 -2.20 0.74 18.12
C ARG A 162 -0.80 1.05 18.64
N PRO A 163 -0.61 2.14 19.40
CA PRO A 163 0.68 2.47 20.03
C PRO A 163 1.29 1.37 20.91
N ASP A 164 0.46 0.50 21.48
CA ASP A 164 0.91 -0.65 22.30
C ASP A 164 1.44 -1.84 21.46
N GLY A 165 1.42 -1.71 20.13
CA GLY A 165 1.86 -2.72 19.17
C GLY A 165 0.80 -3.78 18.82
N SER A 166 -0.38 -3.74 19.46
CA SER A 166 -1.52 -4.59 19.08
C SER A 166 -2.14 -4.12 17.76
N TRP A 167 -2.77 -5.04 17.04
CA TRP A 167 -3.47 -4.76 15.79
C TRP A 167 -4.98 -4.88 15.98
N VAL A 168 -5.73 -4.16 15.16
CA VAL A 168 -7.19 -4.29 15.03
C VAL A 168 -7.49 -4.55 13.57
N ALA A 169 -8.13 -5.67 13.25
CA ALA A 169 -8.55 -5.99 11.89
C ALA A 169 -10.07 -5.90 11.68
N TRP A 170 -10.47 -5.60 10.45
CA TRP A 170 -11.87 -5.54 10.02
C TRP A 170 -12.02 -5.86 8.52
N GLY A 171 -13.26 -6.03 8.06
CA GLY A 171 -13.60 -6.34 6.67
C GLY A 171 -14.24 -7.73 6.48
N SER A 172 -14.06 -8.31 5.30
CA SER A 172 -14.66 -9.59 4.89
C SER A 172 -13.74 -10.78 5.17
N ASP A 173 -14.32 -11.86 5.68
CA ASP A 173 -13.63 -13.13 5.94
C ASP A 173 -13.56 -14.07 4.73
N ARG A 174 -14.11 -13.66 3.58
CA ARG A 174 -14.22 -14.48 2.35
C ARG A 174 -12.90 -15.13 1.92
N GLU A 175 -11.78 -14.46 2.15
CA GLU A 175 -10.46 -14.91 1.66
C GLU A 175 -9.57 -15.53 2.75
N LYS A 176 -10.12 -15.90 3.93
CA LYS A 176 -9.37 -16.38 5.12
C LYS A 176 -8.37 -15.37 5.72
N ASP A 177 -8.16 -14.21 5.08
CA ASP A 177 -7.30 -13.13 5.56
C ASP A 177 -7.64 -12.68 6.99
N LEU A 178 -8.93 -12.55 7.33
CA LEU A 178 -9.37 -12.16 8.68
C LEU A 178 -9.02 -13.17 9.77
N ALA A 179 -8.93 -14.47 9.45
CA ALA A 179 -8.50 -15.48 10.41
C ALA A 179 -7.01 -15.32 10.76
N LEU A 180 -6.18 -14.99 9.75
CA LEU A 180 -4.77 -14.66 9.94
C LEU A 180 -4.59 -13.43 10.85
N PHE A 181 -5.45 -12.42 10.70
CA PHE A 181 -5.39 -11.24 11.57
C PHE A 181 -5.80 -11.52 13.01
N ARG A 182 -6.84 -12.35 13.24
CA ARG A 182 -7.24 -12.73 14.61
C ARG A 182 -6.14 -13.50 15.34
N GLU A 183 -5.32 -14.26 14.62
CA GLU A 183 -4.11 -14.86 15.18
C GLU A 183 -3.07 -13.78 15.56
N LEU A 184 -2.89 -12.72 14.76
CA LEU A 184 -1.99 -11.60 15.09
C LEU A 184 -2.50 -10.75 16.26
N GLU A 185 -3.82 -10.59 16.42
CA GLU A 185 -4.43 -9.92 17.58
C GLU A 185 -4.09 -10.64 18.90
N THR A 186 -3.83 -11.95 18.84
CA THR A 186 -3.54 -12.79 20.02
C THR A 186 -2.04 -13.11 20.18
N ALA A 187 -1.24 -13.02 19.11
CA ALA A 187 0.18 -13.42 19.11
C ALA A 187 1.15 -12.39 19.74
N GLY A 188 0.69 -11.21 20.16
CA GLY A 188 1.58 -10.15 20.67
C GLY A 188 2.44 -9.50 19.57
N HIS A 189 3.35 -8.60 19.96
CA HIS A 189 4.00 -7.59 19.11
C HIS A 189 4.45 -8.03 17.70
N VAL A 190 3.62 -7.72 16.69
CA VAL A 190 4.00 -7.80 15.27
C VAL A 190 4.59 -6.45 14.86
N ARG A 191 5.87 -6.43 14.47
CA ARG A 191 6.62 -5.19 14.17
C ARG A 191 6.54 -4.74 12.71
N ASP A 192 6.23 -5.64 11.78
CA ASP A 192 6.05 -5.32 10.36
C ASP A 192 4.98 -6.25 9.78
N LEU A 193 3.96 -5.67 9.15
CA LEU A 193 2.86 -6.39 8.53
C LEU A 193 2.71 -5.88 7.09
N ARG A 194 2.91 -6.77 6.12
CA ARG A 194 2.65 -6.48 4.71
C ARG A 194 1.53 -7.39 4.22
N ILE A 195 0.47 -6.79 3.71
CA ILE A 195 -0.69 -7.50 3.18
C ILE A 195 -0.79 -7.13 1.71
N LYS A 196 -0.60 -8.08 0.80
CA LYS A 196 -0.77 -7.86 -0.64
C LYS A 196 -1.14 -9.17 -1.36
N GLY A 197 -2.27 -9.17 -2.06
CA GLY A 197 -2.55 -10.12 -3.14
C GLY A 197 -2.91 -11.55 -2.73
N VAL A 198 -3.64 -12.21 -3.63
CA VAL A 198 -4.31 -13.52 -3.47
C VAL A 198 -3.28 -14.63 -3.26
N GLU A 199 -3.39 -15.34 -2.14
CA GLU A 199 -2.46 -16.33 -1.58
C GLU A 199 -1.11 -15.80 -1.08
N GLY A 200 -0.93 -15.88 0.25
CA GLY A 200 0.29 -15.50 0.94
C GLY A 200 1.16 -16.69 1.30
N ASP A 201 2.44 -16.65 0.92
CA ASP A 201 3.46 -17.47 1.54
C ASP A 201 3.87 -16.87 2.90
N ARG A 202 3.98 -17.76 3.89
CA ARG A 202 4.46 -17.42 5.25
C ARG A 202 5.98 -17.32 5.21
N VAL A 203 6.54 -16.13 5.32
CA VAL A 203 7.99 -15.97 5.51
C VAL A 203 8.26 -15.63 6.98
N LYS A 204 9.31 -16.21 7.57
CA LYS A 204 9.82 -15.74 8.85
C LYS A 204 11.03 -14.86 8.59
N ASP A 205 11.17 -13.74 9.30
CA ASP A 205 12.42 -12.99 9.25
C ASP A 205 13.58 -13.83 9.83
N GLY A 206 14.81 -13.34 9.67
CA GLY A 206 16.00 -13.99 10.22
C GLY A 206 16.03 -14.07 11.76
N ALA A 207 15.03 -13.51 12.46
CA ALA A 207 14.83 -13.59 13.90
C ALA A 207 13.64 -14.51 14.29
N GLY A 208 12.95 -15.11 13.32
CA GLY A 208 11.83 -16.03 13.54
C GLY A 208 10.45 -15.38 13.64
N ASN A 209 10.33 -14.06 13.43
CA ASN A 209 9.05 -13.35 13.44
C ASN A 209 8.29 -13.58 12.14
N LEU A 210 6.96 -13.70 12.21
CA LEU A 210 6.13 -13.85 11.01
C LEU A 210 6.17 -12.55 10.18
N VAL A 211 6.62 -12.67 8.93
CA VAL A 211 6.59 -11.64 7.89
C VAL A 211 5.75 -12.19 6.75
N ILE A 212 4.54 -11.68 6.58
CA ILE A 212 3.70 -12.06 5.43
C ILE A 212 4.23 -11.27 4.23
N ILE A 213 4.72 -11.96 3.20
CA ILE A 213 5.21 -11.35 1.95
C ILE A 213 4.41 -12.01 0.83
N GLY A 214 3.43 -11.32 0.26
CA GLY A 214 2.68 -11.83 -0.89
C GLY A 214 3.35 -11.43 -2.21
N ILE A 215 3.81 -12.41 -3.01
CA ILE A 215 3.78 -12.42 -4.49
C ILE A 215 3.89 -13.87 -5.02
N ARG A 216 2.90 -14.34 -5.79
CA ARG A 216 3.00 -14.89 -7.17
C ARG A 216 1.66 -15.49 -7.62
N PRO A 217 1.12 -15.13 -8.79
CA PRO A 217 0.47 -16.11 -9.65
C PRO A 217 1.56 -16.83 -10.45
N GLU A 218 1.62 -18.16 -10.35
CA GLU A 218 2.23 -18.99 -11.39
C GLU A 218 1.14 -19.66 -12.23
N ALA A 219 1.33 -19.56 -13.55
CA ALA A 219 0.67 -20.20 -14.69
C ALA A 219 -0.77 -19.77 -15.04
#